data_AF-A0A3A4ZF72-F1
#
_entry.id   AF-A0A3A4ZF72-F1
#
_cell.length_a   1.000
_cell.length_b   1.000
_cell.length_c   1.000
_cell.angle_alpha   90.00
_cell.angle_beta   90.00
_cell.angle_gamma   90.00
#
_symmetry.space_group_name_H-M   'P 1'
#
loop_
_entity.id
_entity.type
_entity.pdbx_description
1 polymer ?
#
loop_
_entity_poly.entity_id
_entity_poly.type
_entity_poly.pdbx_seq_one_letter_code
_entity_poly.pdbx_strand_id
1 'polypeptide(L)'
;VLAMEAIEGTDETIRRGGLLAREKAVVVKVCKPKQDKRFDLPTVGTDTVRVMAEVKASVLAIEAGKTLVFDMTEMVKEADRLGMVVTALDEDQIRGAKSL
;
A
#
# COMPACT_ATOMS: atom_id res chain seq x y z
N VAL A 1 9.33 -0.30 -11.32
CA VAL A 1 9.40 -0.12 -9.84
C VAL A 1 10.32 1.05 -9.55
N LEU A 2 9.88 2.05 -8.78
CA LEU A 2 10.68 3.26 -8.46
C LEU A 2 11.35 3.19 -7.08
N ALA A 3 10.70 2.52 -6.12
CA ALA A 3 11.23 2.24 -4.80
C ALA A 3 10.74 0.87 -4.33
N MET A 4 11.52 0.26 -3.44
CA MET A 4 11.19 -0.96 -2.71
C MET A 4 11.53 -0.70 -1.24
N GLU A 5 10.65 -1.15 -0.35
CA GLU A 5 10.83 -0.97 1.09
C GLU A 5 12.01 -1.78 1.59
N ALA A 6 12.89 -1.11 2.34
CA ALA A 6 13.96 -1.74 3.08
C ALA A 6 13.87 -1.31 4.56
N ILE A 7 15.00 -1.06 5.21
CA ILE A 7 15.06 -0.79 6.65
C ILE A 7 14.43 0.54 7.06
N GLU A 8 14.21 1.45 6.11
CA GLU A 8 13.63 2.78 6.34
C GLU A 8 12.13 2.75 6.62
N GLY A 9 11.47 1.63 6.29
CA GLY A 9 10.03 1.46 6.47
C GLY A 9 9.18 2.10 5.37
N THR A 10 7.88 1.96 5.55
CA THR A 10 6.89 2.22 4.50
C THR A 10 6.82 3.70 4.10
N ASP A 11 6.79 4.60 5.07
CA ASP A 11 6.53 6.02 4.80
C ASP A 11 7.67 6.65 3.99
N GLU A 12 8.92 6.39 4.39
CA GLU A 12 10.09 6.85 3.65
C GLU A 12 10.21 6.20 2.27
N THR A 13 9.76 4.95 2.14
CA THR A 13 9.67 4.29 0.83
C THR A 13 8.66 4.98 -0.09
N ILE A 14 7.49 5.36 0.43
CA ILE A 14 6.46 6.09 -0.31
C ILE A 14 6.99 7.46 -0.73
N ARG A 15 7.61 8.20 0.19
CA ARG A 15 8.22 9.51 -0.11
C ARG A 15 9.26 9.40 -1.21
N ARG A 16 10.22 8.49 -1.07
CA ARG A 16 11.30 8.28 -2.04
C ARG A 16 10.77 7.87 -3.41
N GLY A 17 9.87 6.89 -3.48
CA GLY A 17 9.28 6.44 -4.74
C GLY A 17 8.37 7.48 -5.38
N GLY A 18 7.56 8.15 -4.57
CA GLY A 18 6.61 9.18 -5.01
C GLY A 18 7.28 10.45 -5.54
N LEU A 19 8.37 10.89 -4.91
CA LEU A 19 9.18 12.02 -5.43
C LEU A 19 9.72 11.74 -6.84
N LEU A 20 10.12 10.49 -7.12
CA LEU A 20 10.57 10.06 -8.44
C LEU A 20 9.39 9.92 -9.43
N ALA A 21 8.24 9.46 -8.97
CA ALA A 21 7.03 9.31 -9.78
C ALA A 21 6.40 10.65 -10.18
N ARG A 22 6.58 11.68 -9.34
CA ARG A 22 5.97 13.03 -9.39
C ARG A 22 4.46 13.06 -9.13
N GLU A 23 3.71 12.12 -9.69
CA GLU A 23 2.28 11.93 -9.44
C GLU A 23 1.82 10.51 -9.79
N LYS A 24 0.61 10.16 -9.33
CA LYS A 24 -0.10 8.92 -9.67
C LYS A 24 0.70 7.64 -9.40
N ALA A 25 1.55 7.68 -8.38
CA ALA A 25 2.25 6.49 -7.90
C ALA A 25 1.25 5.45 -7.38
N VAL A 26 1.53 4.19 -7.68
CA VAL A 26 0.81 3.04 -7.13
C VAL A 26 1.67 2.42 -6.03
N VAL A 27 1.14 2.40 -4.81
CA VAL A 27 1.78 1.79 -3.65
C VAL A 27 1.21 0.38 -3.48
N VAL A 28 2.09 -0.61 -3.40
CA VAL A 28 1.71 -2.02 -3.25
C VAL A 28 2.34 -2.56 -1.98
N LYS A 29 1.52 -3.14 -1.08
CA LYS A 29 1.99 -3.75 0.15
C LYS A 29 1.52 -5.20 0.23
N VAL A 30 2.47 -6.12 0.26
CA VAL A 30 2.23 -7.58 0.26
C VAL A 30 2.96 -8.24 1.41
N CYS A 31 2.43 -9.36 1.89
CA CYS A 31 3.07 -10.14 2.94
C CYS A 31 4.23 -10.96 2.36
N LYS A 32 5.43 -10.89 2.97
CA LYS A 32 6.56 -11.69 2.47
C LYS A 32 6.23 -13.19 2.60
N PRO A 33 6.67 -14.06 1.66
CA PRO A 33 6.31 -15.48 1.69
C PRO A 33 6.67 -16.23 2.98
N LYS A 34 7.71 -15.78 3.69
CA LYS A 34 8.19 -16.37 4.94
C LYS A 34 7.95 -15.47 6.17
N GLN A 35 7.09 -14.47 6.02
CA GLN A 35 6.71 -13.59 7.12
C GLN A 35 5.96 -14.39 8.18
N ASP A 36 6.37 -14.32 9.45
CA ASP A 36 5.60 -14.93 10.53
C ASP A 36 4.35 -14.10 10.81
N LYS A 37 3.23 -14.56 10.26
CA LYS A 37 1.93 -13.89 10.31
C LYS A 37 1.39 -13.72 11.74
N ARG A 38 1.94 -14.44 12.73
CA ARG A 38 1.50 -14.31 14.13
C ARG A 38 2.06 -13.06 14.80
N PHE A 39 3.16 -12.54 14.28
CA PHE A 39 3.92 -11.46 14.92
C PHE A 39 4.14 -10.25 14.02
N ASP A 40 4.10 -10.42 12.69
CA ASP A 40 4.46 -9.37 11.74
C ASP A 40 3.58 -9.43 10.49
N LEU A 41 2.37 -8.87 10.55
CA LEU A 41 1.57 -8.62 9.35
C LEU A 41 1.88 -7.21 8.83
N PRO A 42 1.99 -7.03 7.50
CA PRO A 42 2.01 -5.69 6.91
C PRO A 42 0.85 -4.85 7.42
N THR A 43 1.11 -3.60 7.75
CA THR A 43 0.12 -2.67 8.28
C THR A 43 -0.07 -1.47 7.38
N VAL A 44 -1.31 -0.98 7.30
CA VAL A 44 -1.67 0.30 6.66
C VAL A 44 -2.75 0.98 7.49
N GLY A 45 -2.92 2.29 7.30
CA GLY A 45 -4.00 3.05 7.93
C GLY A 45 -4.10 4.45 7.35
N THR A 46 -4.88 5.31 8.01
CA THR A 46 -5.08 6.70 7.61
C THR A 46 -3.76 7.46 7.42
N ASP A 47 -2.76 7.21 8.28
CA ASP A 47 -1.46 7.86 8.15
C ASP A 47 -0.72 7.45 6.87
N THR A 48 -0.80 6.18 6.46
CA THR A 48 -0.26 5.74 5.16
C THR A 48 -0.89 6.51 3.99
N VAL A 49 -2.21 6.73 4.03
CA VAL A 49 -2.94 7.52 3.02
C VAL A 49 -2.50 8.99 3.03
N ARG A 50 -2.24 9.57 4.20
CA ARG A 50 -1.72 10.94 4.32
C ARG A 50 -0.32 11.07 3.72
N VAL A 51 0.58 10.11 4.00
CA VAL A 51 1.93 10.08 3.39
C VAL A 51 1.84 9.93 1.88
N MET A 52 0.94 9.09 1.38
CA MET A 52 0.66 8.98 -0.05
C MET A 52 0.20 10.30 -0.69
N ALA A 53 -0.52 11.13 0.05
CA ALA A 53 -1.00 12.43 -0.42
C ALA A 53 0.14 13.43 -0.62
N GLU A 54 1.16 13.40 0.24
CA GLU A 54 2.36 14.25 0.14
C GLU A 54 3.03 14.12 -1.25
N VAL A 55 2.94 12.94 -1.85
CA VAL A 55 3.55 12.61 -3.14
C VAL A 55 2.56 12.39 -4.28
N LYS A 56 1.30 12.79 -4.09
CA LYS A 56 0.22 12.64 -5.10
C LYS A 56 0.07 11.21 -5.62
N ALA A 57 0.26 10.20 -4.76
CA ALA A 57 -0.02 8.82 -5.11
C ALA A 57 -1.53 8.62 -5.38
N SER A 58 -1.89 7.64 -6.18
CA SER A 58 -3.27 7.43 -6.63
C SER A 58 -3.91 6.12 -6.16
N VAL A 59 -3.10 5.10 -5.89
CA VAL A 59 -3.62 3.76 -5.53
C VAL A 59 -2.80 3.15 -4.41
N LEU A 60 -3.50 2.61 -3.40
CA LEU A 60 -2.96 1.68 -2.41
C LEU A 60 -3.54 0.28 -2.69
N ALA A 61 -2.69 -0.65 -3.11
CA ALA A 61 -3.04 -2.05 -3.29
C ALA A 61 -2.44 -2.89 -2.16
N ILE A 62 -3.29 -3.65 -1.46
CA ILE A 62 -2.87 -4.53 -0.37
C ILE A 62 -3.27 -5.99 -0.64
N GLU A 63 -2.63 -6.92 0.05
CA GLU A 63 -3.00 -8.32 -0.02
C GLU A 63 -4.16 -8.63 0.94
N ALA A 64 -5.27 -9.14 0.40
CA ALA A 64 -6.48 -9.47 1.14
C ALA A 64 -6.21 -10.56 2.17
N GLY A 65 -6.69 -10.37 3.40
CA GLY A 65 -6.50 -11.31 4.51
C GLY A 65 -5.05 -11.42 5.03
N LYS A 66 -4.10 -10.65 4.48
CA LYS A 66 -2.69 -10.65 4.91
C LYS A 66 -2.14 -9.26 5.22
N THR A 67 -3.01 -8.28 5.39
CA THR A 67 -2.65 -6.91 5.77
C THR A 67 -3.57 -6.46 6.89
N LEU A 68 -3.01 -5.91 7.97
CA LEU A 68 -3.79 -5.26 9.03
C LEU A 68 -4.09 -3.82 8.63
N VAL A 69 -5.36 -3.46 8.69
CA VAL A 69 -5.84 -2.11 8.36
C VAL A 69 -6.29 -1.43 9.64
N PHE A 70 -5.55 -0.42 10.08
CA PHE A 70 -5.93 0.41 11.22
C PHE A 70 -7.00 1.41 10.81
N ASP A 71 -8.04 1.53 11.65
CA ASP A 71 -9.16 2.46 11.47
C ASP A 71 -9.71 2.47 10.04
N MET A 72 -10.03 1.29 9.51
CA MET A 72 -10.43 1.09 8.10
C MET A 72 -11.46 2.11 7.60
N THR A 73 -12.49 2.39 8.40
CA THR A 73 -13.52 3.38 8.04
C THR A 73 -12.93 4.78 7.83
N GLU A 74 -12.03 5.23 8.70
CA GLU A 74 -11.40 6.54 8.59
C GLU A 74 -10.36 6.57 7.45
N MET A 75 -9.61 5.48 7.27
CA MET A 75 -8.67 5.36 6.15
C MET A 75 -9.39 5.46 4.80
N VAL A 76 -10.53 4.77 4.63
CA VAL A 76 -11.32 4.81 3.38
C VAL A 76 -11.91 6.19 3.16
N LYS A 77 -12.51 6.82 4.19
CA LYS A 77 -13.03 8.19 4.08
C LYS A 77 -11.94 9.18 3.67
N GLU A 78 -10.74 9.06 4.23
CA GLU A 78 -9.62 9.93 3.90
C GLU A 78 -9.12 9.70 2.47
N ALA A 79 -9.06 8.43 2.03
CA ALA A 79 -8.72 8.09 0.65
C ALA A 79 -9.73 8.67 -0.34
N ASP A 80 -11.04 8.53 -0.07
CA ASP A 80 -12.11 9.10 -0.89
C ASP A 80 -12.01 10.63 -0.97
N ARG A 81 -11.77 11.30 0.17
CA ARG A 81 -11.59 12.76 0.23
C ARG A 81 -10.41 13.24 -0.63
N LEU A 82 -9.36 12.42 -0.72
CA LEU A 82 -8.15 12.71 -1.48
C LEU A 82 -8.21 12.21 -2.94
N GLY A 83 -9.29 11.54 -3.34
CA GLY A 83 -9.44 10.96 -4.67
C GLY A 83 -8.50 9.78 -4.95
N MET A 84 -8.14 9.02 -3.91
CA MET A 84 -7.30 7.83 -4.00
C MET A 84 -8.13 6.55 -3.97
N VAL A 85 -7.63 5.51 -4.63
CA VAL A 85 -8.23 4.17 -4.60
C VAL A 85 -7.50 3.30 -3.59
N VAL A 86 -8.25 2.66 -2.69
CA VAL A 86 -7.74 1.56 -1.86
C VAL A 86 -8.35 0.25 -2.36
N THR A 87 -7.52 -0.76 -2.62
CA THR A 87 -8.00 -2.07 -3.07
C THR A 87 -7.24 -3.20 -2.40
N ALA A 88 -7.93 -4.30 -2.15
CA ALA A 88 -7.36 -5.52 -1.62
C ALA A 88 -7.50 -6.62 -2.68
N LEU A 89 -6.39 -7.31 -2.98
CA LEU A 89 -6.37 -8.44 -3.92
C LEU A 89 -6.08 -9.74 -3.20
N ASP A 90 -6.82 -10.79 -3.49
CA ASP A 90 -6.55 -12.14 -3.02
C ASP A 90 -5.47 -12.85 -3.89
N GLU A 91 -5.05 -14.04 -3.46
CA GLU A 91 -4.03 -14.81 -4.18
C GLU A 91 -4.45 -15.20 -5.59
N ASP A 92 -5.73 -15.46 -5.83
CA ASP A 92 -6.23 -15.90 -7.13
C ASP A 92 -6.20 -14.74 -8.13
N GLN A 93 -6.61 -13.55 -7.69
CA GLN A 93 -6.50 -12.31 -8.46
C GLN A 93 -5.04 -11.95 -8.76
N ILE A 94 -4.13 -12.13 -7.80
CA ILE A 94 -2.70 -11.87 -7.99
C ILE A 94 -2.07 -12.87 -8.97
N ARG A 95 -2.43 -14.16 -8.87
CA ARG A 95 -1.90 -15.22 -9.76
C ARG A 95 -2.49 -15.12 -11.17
N GLY A 96 -3.78 -14.81 -11.29
CA GLY A 96 -4.47 -14.61 -12.57
C GLY A 96 -3.94 -13.42 -13.38
N ALA A 97 -3.31 -12.44 -12.72
CA ALA A 97 -2.65 -11.32 -13.39
C ALA A 97 -1.31 -11.70 -14.07
N LYS A 98 -0.77 -12.92 -13.85
CA LYS A 98 0.53 -13.36 -14.41
C LYS A 98 0.48 -13.80 -15.89
N SER A 99 -0.59 -13.52 -16.62
CA SER A 99 -0.79 -13.99 -18.01
C SER A 99 -0.52 -12.94 -19.09
N LEU A 100 0.27 -11.89 -18.82
CA LEU A 100 0.79 -10.99 -19.85
C LEU A 100 2.24 -11.34 -20.22
#